data_AF-A0A2M7ZU38-F1
#
_entry.id   AF-A0A2M7ZU38-F1
#
_cell.length_a   1.000
_cell.length_b   1.000
_cell.length_c   1.000
_cell.angle_alpha   90.00
_cell.angle_beta   90.00
_cell.angle_gamma   90.00
#
_symmetry.space_group_name_H-M   'P 1'
#
loop_
_entity.id
_entity.type
_entity.pdbx_description
1 polymer ?
#
loop_
_entity_poly.entity_id
_entity_poly.type
_entity_poly.pdbx_seq_one_letter_code
_entity_poly.pdbx_strand_id
1 'polypeptide(L)'
;MVLNILIDFIFDVVFNFMVQPKFLLTTLFMFLFFSNSFYAQVKSIDDFENTHGWSVVKSDGVNLNTSNDFGVNGNAIKLDYEFIKGTGYGGIQKLFPIDLPDNFEFTFNLKAISPSNNFEIKFLDSSGQNVWWVNNKNYDFPNDWKKFRIKKRHITFAWGPTDDQLLKRINRIEFTIASFVGGKGTIWIDDLKFTPLEPETSIYPTPLVTASSFLKGHNPNFILDNLPQTFWKSDGVVEQSIIVDFKARREFGGLKIDWAKDFFAKAFDIFLSENGDTWEKVYSVSSNQSDVSFINLPEAEAKYLKIKLLESNSEKSFGVKEISFLSVKNSFTLNDFLLYSAQNSSRGNYPRYFLDEASYWTVSGVNNDIKEALINEDGIIEVDKASFSIEPMLTVNAKLFNWSNVQSIQSLEENYLPIPKVNWNCEGMNLAIKAFTNGEANKNSILYLKYTLTNNSSSQKNGNLFLLIRPFQVNPHYQFLNLAGGVAKINSIGENNGKIYINDEKVVLPITAYNSFGTSAFDEGNIVDLLKENNFPQNKAVVDPTNLASGVLKYEYDLKEGEAK
;
A
#
# COMPACT_ATOMS: atom_id res chain seq x y z
N MET A 1 -31.29 -34.71 50.28
CA MET A 1 -30.72 -35.66 51.26
C MET A 1 -29.28 -36.09 50.93
N VAL A 2 -28.52 -35.31 50.13
CA VAL A 2 -27.07 -35.55 49.86
C VAL A 2 -26.22 -34.33 50.25
N LEU A 3 -26.83 -33.22 50.68
CA LEU A 3 -26.13 -31.98 51.02
C LEU A 3 -25.76 -31.85 52.52
N ASN A 4 -26.34 -32.68 53.41
CA ASN A 4 -26.01 -32.67 54.84
C ASN A 4 -24.97 -33.73 55.26
N ILE A 5 -24.55 -34.63 54.36
CA ILE A 5 -23.52 -35.64 54.66
C ILE A 5 -22.11 -35.12 54.31
N LEU A 6 -22.00 -34.10 53.45
CA LEU A 6 -20.71 -33.52 53.07
C LEU A 6 -20.18 -32.48 54.06
N ILE A 7 -21.05 -31.88 54.89
CA ILE A 7 -20.69 -30.83 55.85
C ILE A 7 -20.11 -31.43 57.14
N ASP A 8 -20.62 -32.58 57.59
CA ASP A 8 -20.10 -33.26 58.78
C ASP A 8 -18.75 -33.97 58.53
N PHE A 9 -18.47 -34.40 57.30
CA PHE A 9 -17.15 -35.00 56.95
C PHE A 9 -16.02 -33.95 56.88
N ILE A 10 -16.36 -32.68 56.63
CA ILE A 10 -15.38 -31.58 56.53
C ILE A 10 -15.01 -31.05 57.93
N PHE A 11 -15.90 -31.13 58.92
CA PHE A 11 -15.58 -30.68 60.29
C PHE A 11 -14.70 -31.66 61.06
N ASP A 12 -14.83 -32.98 60.85
CA ASP A 12 -14.01 -33.99 61.54
C ASP A 12 -12.56 -34.10 61.00
N VAL A 13 -12.33 -33.76 59.73
CA VAL A 13 -10.98 -33.80 59.14
C VAL A 13 -10.15 -32.56 59.51
N VAL A 14 -10.81 -31.42 59.74
CA VAL A 14 -10.13 -30.15 60.06
C VAL A 14 -9.71 -30.06 61.53
N PHE A 15 -10.36 -30.78 62.45
CA PHE A 15 -10.04 -30.69 63.88
C PHE A 15 -8.90 -31.63 64.35
N ASN A 16 -8.51 -32.62 63.55
CA ASN A 16 -7.53 -33.65 63.96
C ASN A 16 -6.09 -33.44 63.47
N PHE A 17 -5.75 -32.30 62.87
CA PHE A 17 -4.39 -32.02 62.38
C PHE A 17 -3.69 -30.81 63.03
N MET A 18 -4.16 -30.36 64.19
CA MET A 18 -3.36 -29.54 65.10
C MET A 18 -2.73 -30.44 66.16
N VAL A 19 -1.48 -30.84 65.93
CA VAL A 19 -0.41 -31.10 66.92
C VAL A 19 0.70 -31.88 66.20
N GLN A 20 1.78 -31.19 65.83
CA GLN A 20 3.19 -31.57 65.95
C GLN A 20 4.05 -30.80 64.90
N PRO A 21 5.14 -30.13 65.31
CA PRO A 21 5.97 -29.36 64.40
C PRO A 21 7.13 -30.23 63.88
N LYS A 22 7.31 -30.20 62.55
CA LYS A 22 8.49 -30.58 61.74
C LYS A 22 8.12 -31.60 60.68
N PHE A 23 8.64 -31.36 59.47
CA PHE A 23 8.42 -32.08 58.22
C PHE A 23 7.13 -31.72 57.46
N LEU A 24 7.22 -30.70 56.60
CA LEU A 24 7.15 -30.89 55.15
C LEU A 24 7.29 -29.52 54.45
N LEU A 25 8.55 -29.13 54.23
CA LEU A 25 8.89 -28.38 53.01
C LEU A 25 8.62 -29.35 51.85
N THR A 26 8.03 -28.89 50.74
CA THR A 26 7.50 -29.65 49.58
C THR A 26 6.09 -30.22 49.73
N THR A 27 5.07 -29.38 49.50
CA THR A 27 3.89 -29.61 48.62
C THR A 27 2.75 -28.65 48.99
N LEU A 28 2.95 -27.34 48.79
CA LEU A 28 1.80 -26.40 48.77
C LEU A 28 2.16 -25.11 48.03
N PHE A 29 2.44 -25.22 46.73
CA PHE A 29 2.40 -24.10 45.79
C PHE A 29 1.94 -24.63 44.43
N MET A 30 0.71 -25.14 44.40
CA MET A 30 -0.01 -25.44 43.16
C MET A 30 -1.42 -24.86 43.31
N PHE A 31 -1.51 -23.59 43.72
CA PHE A 31 -2.68 -22.79 43.44
C PHE A 31 -2.59 -22.39 41.97
N LEU A 32 -3.39 -23.09 41.18
CA LEU A 32 -3.65 -22.90 39.77
C LEU A 32 -3.90 -21.42 39.46
N PHE A 33 -2.87 -20.73 38.96
CA PHE A 33 -3.08 -19.75 37.92
C PHE A 33 -3.48 -20.51 36.65
N PHE A 34 -4.74 -20.95 36.57
CA PHE A 34 -5.36 -21.16 35.26
C PHE A 34 -5.56 -19.75 34.68
N SER A 35 -4.50 -19.20 34.06
CA SER A 35 -4.70 -18.27 32.96
C SER A 35 -5.55 -19.05 31.95
N ASN A 36 -6.82 -18.67 31.80
CA ASN A 36 -7.60 -19.04 30.63
C ASN A 36 -6.90 -18.42 29.43
N SER A 37 -5.86 -19.08 28.92
CA SER A 37 -5.47 -18.92 27.53
C SER A 37 -6.67 -19.44 26.75
N PHE A 38 -7.49 -18.53 26.23
CA PHE A 38 -8.41 -18.85 25.16
C PHE A 38 -7.52 -19.35 24.02
N TYR A 39 -7.33 -20.67 23.93
CA TYR A 39 -6.76 -21.23 22.72
C TYR A 39 -7.65 -20.76 21.57
N ALA A 40 -7.09 -20.00 20.64
CA ALA A 40 -7.74 -19.54 19.42
C ALA A 40 -8.21 -20.76 18.62
N GLN A 41 -9.41 -21.27 18.91
CA GLN A 41 -9.95 -22.42 18.22
C GLN A 41 -10.51 -21.95 16.87
N VAL A 42 -9.84 -22.33 15.79
CA VAL A 42 -10.31 -22.10 14.43
C VAL A 42 -11.64 -22.83 14.24
N LYS A 43 -12.71 -22.09 13.93
CA LYS A 43 -14.03 -22.61 13.61
C LYS A 43 -14.22 -22.60 12.09
N SER A 44 -14.44 -23.77 11.49
CA SER A 44 -14.91 -23.84 10.11
C SER A 44 -16.33 -23.30 10.02
N ILE A 45 -16.56 -22.35 9.12
CA ILE A 45 -17.89 -21.81 8.80
C ILE A 45 -18.48 -22.61 7.66
N ASP A 46 -17.72 -22.79 6.59
CA ASP A 46 -18.12 -23.50 5.39
C ASP A 46 -16.88 -23.93 4.60
N ASP A 47 -16.84 -25.19 4.17
CA ASP A 47 -15.84 -25.75 3.27
C ASP A 47 -16.28 -25.66 1.80
N PHE A 48 -17.47 -25.13 1.52
CA PHE A 48 -18.00 -24.89 0.17
C PHE A 48 -18.12 -26.14 -0.71
N GLU A 49 -18.27 -27.31 -0.09
CA GLU A 49 -18.43 -28.58 -0.81
C GLU A 49 -19.72 -28.66 -1.63
N ASN A 50 -20.71 -27.81 -1.30
CA ASN A 50 -21.96 -27.66 -2.04
C ASN A 50 -22.55 -26.25 -1.82
N THR A 51 -23.56 -25.88 -2.59
CA THR A 51 -24.23 -24.56 -2.47
C THR A 51 -25.29 -24.48 -1.35
N HIS A 52 -25.46 -25.50 -0.50
CA HIS A 52 -26.54 -25.49 0.49
C HIS A 52 -26.37 -24.37 1.53
N GLY A 53 -27.48 -23.69 1.80
CA GLY A 53 -27.55 -22.59 2.76
C GLY A 53 -27.03 -21.25 2.22
N TRP A 54 -26.53 -21.21 0.98
CA TRP A 54 -26.20 -19.98 0.27
C TRP A 54 -27.38 -19.54 -0.61
N SER A 55 -27.85 -18.31 -0.43
CA SER A 55 -28.85 -17.68 -1.28
C SER A 55 -28.19 -16.66 -2.22
N VAL A 56 -28.73 -16.53 -3.42
CA VAL A 56 -28.30 -15.49 -4.38
C VAL A 56 -28.95 -14.16 -4.01
N VAL A 57 -28.14 -13.09 -3.99
CA VAL A 57 -28.57 -11.70 -3.83
C VAL A 57 -28.05 -10.91 -5.02
N LYS A 58 -28.92 -10.22 -5.77
CA LYS A 58 -28.51 -9.45 -6.96
C LYS A 58 -29.46 -8.29 -7.26
N SER A 59 -28.94 -7.25 -7.89
CA SER A 59 -29.74 -6.14 -8.42
C SER A 59 -30.37 -6.48 -9.77
N ASP A 60 -31.34 -5.67 -10.19
CA ASP A 60 -31.89 -5.73 -11.54
C ASP A 60 -30.80 -5.50 -12.60
N GLY A 61 -30.87 -6.23 -13.72
CA GLY A 61 -29.88 -6.13 -14.80
C GLY A 61 -28.57 -6.89 -14.56
N VAL A 62 -28.50 -7.73 -13.53
CA VAL A 62 -27.37 -8.63 -13.26
C VAL A 62 -27.82 -10.08 -13.41
N ASN A 63 -27.10 -10.85 -14.22
CA ASN A 63 -27.19 -12.31 -14.21
C ASN A 63 -26.17 -12.86 -13.23
N LEU A 64 -26.59 -13.81 -12.38
CA LEU A 64 -25.71 -14.52 -11.47
C LEU A 64 -26.15 -15.98 -11.40
N ASN A 65 -25.20 -16.90 -11.62
CA ASN A 65 -25.38 -18.32 -11.44
C ASN A 65 -24.37 -18.86 -10.44
N THR A 66 -24.80 -19.82 -9.62
CA THR A 66 -23.97 -20.45 -8.59
C THR A 66 -23.92 -21.95 -8.86
N SER A 67 -22.72 -22.53 -8.77
CA SER A 67 -22.49 -23.96 -8.97
C SER A 67 -21.29 -24.41 -8.13
N ASN A 68 -21.02 -25.70 -8.10
CA ASN A 68 -19.79 -26.24 -7.52
C ASN A 68 -18.74 -26.50 -8.60
N ASP A 69 -17.48 -26.33 -8.22
CA ASP A 69 -16.31 -26.61 -9.06
C ASP A 69 -15.12 -26.98 -8.16
N PHE A 70 -13.97 -27.35 -8.72
CA PHE A 70 -12.80 -27.76 -7.93
C PHE A 70 -12.25 -26.63 -7.05
N GLY A 71 -12.11 -26.94 -5.76
CA GLY A 71 -11.56 -26.07 -4.72
C GLY A 71 -10.05 -26.21 -4.54
N VAL A 72 -9.53 -25.64 -3.45
CA VAL A 72 -8.17 -25.86 -2.95
C VAL A 72 -8.03 -27.29 -2.45
N ASN A 73 -9.02 -27.75 -1.68
CA ASN A 73 -9.18 -29.14 -1.27
C ASN A 73 -10.65 -29.50 -1.47
N GLY A 74 -10.96 -30.49 -2.32
CA GLY A 74 -12.35 -30.83 -2.61
C GLY A 74 -13.02 -29.85 -3.58
N ASN A 75 -14.20 -29.33 -3.23
CA ASN A 75 -14.94 -28.39 -4.07
C ASN A 75 -14.92 -26.97 -3.52
N ALA A 76 -15.38 -26.03 -4.34
CA ALA A 76 -15.62 -24.63 -4.00
C ALA A 76 -16.99 -24.20 -4.56
N ILE A 77 -17.50 -23.06 -4.09
CA ILE A 77 -18.61 -22.40 -4.78
C ILE A 77 -18.03 -21.52 -5.88
N LYS A 78 -18.53 -21.76 -7.10
CA LYS A 78 -18.30 -20.96 -8.30
C LYS A 78 -19.47 -20.01 -8.52
N LEU A 79 -19.16 -18.73 -8.71
CA LEU A 79 -20.12 -17.69 -9.07
C LEU A 79 -19.79 -17.14 -10.46
N ASP A 80 -20.68 -17.35 -11.41
CA ASP A 80 -20.61 -16.75 -12.74
C ASP A 80 -21.55 -15.53 -12.78
N TYR A 81 -21.02 -14.34 -13.06
CA TYR A 81 -21.80 -13.10 -13.06
C TYR A 81 -21.68 -12.35 -14.40
N GLU A 82 -22.71 -11.56 -14.74
CA GLU A 82 -22.70 -10.65 -15.89
C GLU A 82 -23.55 -9.39 -15.61
N PHE A 83 -22.93 -8.22 -15.75
CA PHE A 83 -23.58 -6.91 -15.64
C PHE A 83 -24.18 -6.49 -16.99
N ILE A 84 -25.40 -6.95 -17.29
CA ILE A 84 -26.08 -6.73 -18.58
C ILE A 84 -26.28 -5.23 -18.87
N LYS A 85 -26.59 -4.45 -17.83
CA LYS A 85 -26.79 -3.00 -17.93
C LYS A 85 -25.51 -2.20 -17.68
N GLY A 86 -24.36 -2.85 -17.55
CA GLY A 86 -23.08 -2.25 -17.20
C GLY A 86 -22.93 -1.87 -15.72
N THR A 87 -24.02 -1.75 -14.95
CA THR A 87 -24.00 -1.43 -13.51
C THR A 87 -24.79 -2.45 -12.70
N GLY A 88 -24.61 -2.44 -11.36
CA GLY A 88 -25.32 -3.30 -10.43
C GLY A 88 -24.40 -4.08 -9.50
N TYR A 89 -24.98 -5.02 -8.76
CA TYR A 89 -24.26 -5.94 -7.87
C TYR A 89 -24.89 -7.33 -7.87
N GLY A 90 -24.09 -8.35 -7.58
CA GLY A 90 -24.53 -9.74 -7.46
C GLY A 90 -23.61 -10.54 -6.55
N GLY A 91 -24.15 -11.45 -5.77
CA GLY A 91 -23.40 -12.22 -4.78
C GLY A 91 -24.18 -13.36 -4.15
N ILE A 92 -23.55 -13.97 -3.15
CA ILE A 92 -24.15 -15.02 -2.32
C ILE A 92 -24.16 -14.61 -0.86
N GLN A 93 -25.20 -15.01 -0.14
CA GLN A 93 -25.41 -14.72 1.26
C GLN A 93 -25.70 -16.01 2.04
N LYS A 94 -25.18 -16.11 3.27
CA LYS A 94 -25.49 -17.22 4.18
C LYS A 94 -25.83 -16.70 5.58
N LEU A 95 -26.80 -17.35 6.22
CA LEU A 95 -27.10 -17.16 7.63
C LEU A 95 -26.02 -17.84 8.46
N PHE A 96 -25.29 -17.04 9.25
CA PHE A 96 -24.26 -17.51 10.15
C PHE A 96 -24.24 -16.66 11.43
N PRO A 97 -25.04 -17.02 12.45
CA PRO A 97 -25.07 -16.30 13.71
C PRO A 97 -23.80 -16.57 14.54
N ILE A 98 -23.04 -15.52 14.85
CA ILE A 98 -21.85 -15.60 15.70
C ILE A 98 -21.64 -14.32 16.51
N ASP A 99 -21.33 -14.49 17.79
CA ASP A 99 -20.86 -13.40 18.66
C ASP A 99 -19.37 -13.16 18.40
N LEU A 100 -19.01 -11.90 18.26
CA LEU A 100 -17.65 -11.50 17.92
C LEU A 100 -16.92 -11.09 19.20
N PRO A 101 -15.75 -11.70 19.48
CA PRO A 101 -14.88 -11.26 20.57
C PRO A 101 -14.23 -9.91 20.24
N ASP A 102 -13.46 -9.36 21.18
CA ASP A 102 -12.78 -8.09 21.01
C ASP A 102 -11.83 -8.05 19.80
N ASN A 103 -11.22 -9.18 19.46
CA ASN A 103 -10.40 -9.35 18.26
C ASN A 103 -10.66 -10.72 17.60
N PHE A 104 -10.69 -10.75 16.28
CA PHE A 104 -11.01 -11.94 15.48
C PHE A 104 -10.51 -11.81 14.05
N GLU A 105 -10.46 -12.94 13.37
CA GLU A 105 -10.18 -13.02 11.94
C GLU A 105 -11.16 -13.96 11.24
N PHE A 106 -11.63 -13.55 10.06
CA PHE A 106 -12.21 -14.44 9.06
C PHE A 106 -11.19 -14.71 7.95
N THR A 107 -11.11 -15.95 7.49
CA THR A 107 -10.26 -16.29 6.33
C THR A 107 -11.00 -17.17 5.34
N PHE A 108 -10.70 -17.03 4.06
CA PHE A 108 -11.19 -17.89 2.99
C PHE A 108 -10.17 -17.88 1.83
N ASN A 109 -10.27 -18.81 0.89
CA ASN A 109 -9.51 -18.79 -0.35
C ASN A 109 -10.35 -18.19 -1.47
N LEU A 110 -9.71 -17.37 -2.31
CA LEU A 110 -10.33 -16.70 -3.45
C LEU A 110 -9.49 -16.97 -4.71
N LYS A 111 -10.17 -17.29 -5.80
CA LYS A 111 -9.62 -17.32 -7.16
C LYS A 111 -10.66 -16.70 -8.09
N ALA A 112 -10.24 -16.04 -9.17
CA ALA A 112 -11.17 -15.40 -10.08
C ALA A 112 -10.60 -15.17 -11.48
N ILE A 113 -11.49 -15.15 -12.47
CA ILE A 113 -11.26 -14.65 -13.82
C ILE A 113 -12.29 -13.55 -14.02
N SER A 114 -11.91 -12.33 -13.67
CA SER A 114 -12.85 -11.20 -13.51
C SER A 114 -12.16 -9.89 -13.87
N PRO A 115 -12.83 -8.96 -14.57
CA PRO A 115 -12.42 -7.56 -14.59
C PRO A 115 -12.30 -7.01 -13.16
N SER A 116 -11.53 -5.93 -12.97
CA SER A 116 -11.32 -5.26 -11.67
C SER A 116 -12.59 -4.53 -11.19
N ASN A 117 -13.60 -5.31 -10.80
CA ASN A 117 -14.82 -4.86 -10.16
C ASN A 117 -14.63 -4.70 -8.65
N ASN A 118 -15.61 -4.13 -7.96
CA ASN A 118 -15.55 -4.07 -6.50
C ASN A 118 -15.83 -5.46 -5.93
N PHE A 119 -15.06 -5.86 -4.91
CA PHE A 119 -15.31 -7.06 -4.12
C PHE A 119 -15.68 -6.67 -2.68
N GLU A 120 -16.94 -6.88 -2.34
CA GLU A 120 -17.52 -6.50 -1.06
C GLU A 120 -17.79 -7.75 -0.22
N ILE A 121 -17.33 -7.74 1.03
CA ILE A 121 -17.72 -8.73 2.03
C ILE A 121 -18.60 -8.03 3.04
N LYS A 122 -19.87 -8.42 3.13
CA LYS A 122 -20.83 -7.77 4.01
C LYS A 122 -21.16 -8.65 5.20
N PHE A 123 -21.32 -8.00 6.33
CA PHE A 123 -21.69 -8.57 7.61
C PHE A 123 -22.97 -7.87 8.06
N LEU A 124 -24.03 -8.63 8.28
CA LEU A 124 -25.33 -8.06 8.65
C LEU A 124 -25.79 -8.60 10.00
N ASP A 125 -26.47 -7.74 10.74
CA ASP A 125 -27.12 -8.10 12.00
C ASP A 125 -28.37 -8.97 11.79
N SER A 126 -29.07 -9.30 12.88
CA SER A 126 -30.31 -10.08 12.81
C SER A 126 -31.41 -9.40 12.01
N SER A 127 -31.50 -8.07 12.05
CA SER A 127 -32.50 -7.29 11.30
C SER A 127 -32.26 -7.35 9.79
N GLY A 128 -31.00 -7.47 9.36
CA GLY A 128 -30.58 -7.38 7.96
C GLY A 128 -30.58 -5.95 7.41
N GLN A 129 -30.86 -4.94 8.24
CA GLN A 129 -30.88 -3.54 7.85
C GLN A 129 -29.57 -2.81 8.16
N ASN A 130 -28.83 -3.29 9.16
CA ASN A 130 -27.51 -2.77 9.50
C ASN A 130 -26.43 -3.61 8.82
N VAL A 131 -25.56 -2.93 8.06
CA VAL A 131 -24.53 -3.54 7.25
C VAL A 131 -23.18 -2.97 7.63
N TRP A 132 -22.24 -3.86 7.90
CA TRP A 132 -20.82 -3.59 7.95
C TRP A 132 -20.15 -4.28 6.78
N TRP A 133 -19.04 -3.75 6.31
CA TRP A 133 -18.38 -4.32 5.14
C TRP A 133 -16.86 -4.20 5.16
N VAL A 134 -16.24 -5.06 4.36
CA VAL A 134 -14.94 -4.82 3.76
C VAL A 134 -15.22 -4.47 2.30
N ASN A 135 -14.84 -3.27 1.86
CA ASN A 135 -15.11 -2.79 0.51
C ASN A 135 -13.82 -2.62 -0.29
N ASN A 136 -13.47 -3.66 -1.06
CA ASN A 136 -12.31 -3.62 -1.95
C ASN A 136 -12.73 -3.03 -3.30
N LYS A 137 -12.52 -1.72 -3.47
CA LYS A 137 -12.86 -1.02 -4.71
C LYS A 137 -11.87 -1.32 -5.82
N ASN A 138 -12.34 -1.46 -7.06
CA ASN A 138 -11.50 -1.73 -8.23
C ASN A 138 -10.46 -2.84 -7.95
N TYR A 139 -10.95 -3.98 -7.45
CA TYR A 139 -10.14 -5.03 -6.87
C TYR A 139 -9.47 -5.88 -7.94
N ASP A 140 -8.15 -6.02 -7.86
CA ASP A 140 -7.39 -6.87 -8.77
C ASP A 140 -7.51 -8.33 -8.31
N PHE A 141 -8.50 -9.00 -8.89
CA PHE A 141 -8.84 -10.38 -8.56
C PHE A 141 -7.68 -11.34 -8.85
N PRO A 142 -7.34 -12.26 -7.91
CA PRO A 142 -6.24 -13.19 -8.11
C PRO A 142 -6.63 -14.31 -9.08
N ASN A 143 -5.81 -14.55 -10.11
CA ASN A 143 -6.01 -15.63 -11.08
C ASN A 143 -5.71 -17.03 -10.48
N ASP A 144 -4.87 -17.09 -9.45
CA ASP A 144 -4.56 -18.27 -8.67
C ASP A 144 -5.21 -18.21 -7.28
N TRP A 145 -5.35 -19.36 -6.62
CA TRP A 145 -5.89 -19.43 -5.27
C TRP A 145 -5.03 -18.60 -4.30
N LYS A 146 -5.67 -17.61 -3.66
CA LYS A 146 -5.04 -16.77 -2.65
C LYS A 146 -5.89 -16.76 -1.38
N LYS A 147 -5.23 -16.92 -0.24
CA LYS A 147 -5.88 -16.76 1.07
C LYS A 147 -6.19 -15.29 1.31
N PHE A 148 -7.47 -14.99 1.51
CA PHE A 148 -7.99 -13.70 1.92
C PHE A 148 -8.16 -13.67 3.45
N ARG A 149 -7.80 -12.56 4.09
CA ARG A 149 -7.89 -12.37 5.54
C ARG A 149 -8.69 -11.11 5.87
N ILE A 150 -9.67 -11.23 6.75
CA ILE A 150 -10.52 -10.14 7.22
C ILE A 150 -10.38 -10.06 8.73
N LYS A 151 -9.69 -9.03 9.21
CA LYS A 151 -9.60 -8.70 10.63
C LYS A 151 -10.62 -7.63 10.99
N LYS A 152 -10.89 -7.47 12.29
CA LYS A 152 -11.81 -6.45 12.81
C LYS A 152 -11.58 -5.07 12.19
N ARG A 153 -10.32 -4.61 12.08
CA ARG A 153 -9.97 -3.31 11.50
C ARG A 153 -10.31 -3.14 10.01
N HIS A 154 -10.52 -4.23 9.26
CA HIS A 154 -10.92 -4.16 7.85
C HIS A 154 -12.41 -3.84 7.70
N ILE A 155 -13.18 -4.04 8.77
CA ILE A 155 -14.63 -3.97 8.75
C ILE A 155 -15.07 -2.57 9.21
N THR A 156 -15.75 -1.84 8.34
CA THR A 156 -16.35 -0.55 8.67
C THR A 156 -17.87 -0.63 8.62
N PHE A 157 -18.56 0.18 9.42
CA PHE A 157 -19.98 0.38 9.25
C PHE A 157 -20.25 0.99 7.86
N ALA A 158 -21.21 0.42 7.13
CA ALA A 158 -21.56 0.84 5.79
C ALA A 158 -22.83 1.70 5.81
N TRP A 159 -23.94 1.13 6.28
CA TRP A 159 -25.21 1.83 6.45
C TRP A 159 -26.15 1.06 7.39
N GLY A 160 -27.19 1.73 7.88
CA GLY A 160 -28.24 1.16 8.70
C GLY A 160 -28.81 2.17 9.70
N PRO A 161 -29.99 1.88 10.30
CA PRO A 161 -30.60 2.78 11.27
C PRO A 161 -29.99 2.72 12.68
N THR A 162 -28.99 1.87 12.94
CA THR A 162 -28.37 1.75 14.28
C THR A 162 -27.56 2.97 14.69
N ASP A 163 -27.68 3.38 15.95
CA ASP A 163 -26.81 4.37 16.58
C ASP A 163 -25.47 3.74 17.05
N ASP A 164 -25.51 2.49 17.54
CA ASP A 164 -24.31 1.75 17.93
C ASP A 164 -23.75 1.03 16.70
N GLN A 165 -22.63 1.56 16.18
CA GLN A 165 -21.94 1.03 15.01
C GLN A 165 -20.87 -0.02 15.39
N LEU A 166 -20.75 -0.39 16.66
CA LEU A 166 -19.82 -1.45 17.08
C LEU A 166 -20.35 -2.83 16.66
N LEU A 167 -19.57 -3.52 15.84
CA LEU A 167 -19.90 -4.86 15.36
C LEU A 167 -19.62 -5.92 16.44
N LYS A 168 -20.63 -6.24 17.25
CA LYS A 168 -20.56 -7.23 18.35
C LYS A 168 -21.05 -8.62 17.96
N ARG A 169 -21.92 -8.69 16.95
CA ARG A 169 -22.54 -9.94 16.49
C ARG A 169 -22.90 -9.80 15.02
N ILE A 170 -22.73 -10.88 14.27
CA ILE A 170 -23.26 -11.00 12.91
C ILE A 170 -24.26 -12.15 12.85
N ASN A 171 -25.21 -12.03 11.94
CA ASN A 171 -26.18 -13.08 11.62
C ASN A 171 -26.09 -13.52 10.16
N ARG A 172 -25.51 -12.70 9.28
CA ARG A 172 -25.34 -13.01 7.85
C ARG A 172 -23.96 -12.57 7.40
N ILE A 173 -23.39 -13.37 6.50
CA ILE A 173 -22.23 -12.99 5.69
C ILE A 173 -22.63 -13.00 4.22
N GLU A 174 -22.15 -12.03 3.44
CA GLU A 174 -22.37 -11.94 2.01
C GLU A 174 -21.06 -11.69 1.28
N PHE A 175 -20.86 -12.38 0.16
CA PHE A 175 -19.80 -12.10 -0.81
C PHE A 175 -20.44 -11.50 -2.06
N THR A 176 -20.14 -10.24 -2.34
CA THR A 176 -20.76 -9.47 -3.43
C THR A 176 -19.71 -8.97 -4.41
N ILE A 177 -20.00 -9.08 -5.70
CA ILE A 177 -19.31 -8.38 -6.79
C ILE A 177 -20.20 -7.20 -7.19
N ALA A 178 -19.66 -5.98 -7.14
CA ALA A 178 -20.35 -4.78 -7.60
C ALA A 178 -19.59 -4.13 -8.77
N SER A 179 -20.33 -3.64 -9.76
CA SER A 179 -19.74 -3.10 -10.99
C SER A 179 -18.85 -1.90 -10.69
N PHE A 180 -17.61 -1.96 -11.20
CA PHE A 180 -16.71 -0.82 -11.34
C PHE A 180 -16.30 -0.69 -12.81
N VAL A 181 -15.64 -1.72 -13.36
CA VAL A 181 -15.39 -1.87 -14.80
C VAL A 181 -16.63 -2.41 -15.52
N GLY A 182 -17.42 -3.23 -14.83
CA GLY A 182 -18.57 -3.94 -15.39
C GLY A 182 -18.18 -5.26 -16.05
N GLY A 183 -18.91 -5.63 -17.11
CA GLY A 183 -18.68 -6.86 -17.86
C GLY A 183 -19.15 -8.14 -17.16
N LYS A 184 -18.46 -9.24 -17.45
CA LYS A 184 -18.74 -10.57 -16.89
C LYS A 184 -17.49 -11.19 -16.30
N GLY A 185 -17.66 -12.08 -15.33
CA GLY A 185 -16.54 -12.77 -14.70
C GLY A 185 -17.00 -13.98 -13.91
N THR A 186 -16.01 -14.73 -13.44
CA THR A 186 -16.19 -15.90 -12.60
C THR A 186 -15.31 -15.77 -11.36
N ILE A 187 -15.88 -16.04 -10.19
CA ILE A 187 -15.12 -16.12 -8.94
C ILE A 187 -15.37 -17.47 -8.25
N TRP A 188 -14.37 -17.96 -7.53
CA TRP A 188 -14.42 -19.17 -6.72
C TRP A 188 -14.06 -18.82 -5.28
N ILE A 189 -14.85 -19.31 -4.32
CA ILE A 189 -14.66 -19.09 -2.89
C ILE A 189 -14.64 -20.44 -2.18
N ASP A 190 -13.69 -20.61 -1.27
CA ASP A 190 -13.43 -21.86 -0.56
C ASP A 190 -12.94 -21.62 0.89
N ASP A 191 -13.06 -22.62 1.77
CA ASP A 191 -12.49 -22.71 3.12
C ASP A 191 -12.73 -21.50 4.04
N LEU A 192 -14.00 -21.09 4.21
CA LEU A 192 -14.36 -19.98 5.09
C LEU A 192 -14.25 -20.40 6.56
N LYS A 193 -13.40 -19.69 7.30
CA LYS A 193 -13.07 -19.93 8.70
C LYS A 193 -13.23 -18.67 9.54
N PHE A 194 -13.48 -18.85 10.82
CA PHE A 194 -13.46 -17.81 11.84
C PHE A 194 -12.55 -18.21 13.00
N THR A 195 -11.73 -17.28 13.45
CA THR A 195 -10.76 -17.51 14.53
C THR A 195 -10.86 -16.35 15.52
N PRO A 196 -11.26 -16.61 16.78
CA PRO A 196 -11.06 -15.66 17.88
C PRO A 196 -9.56 -15.38 18.04
N LEU A 197 -9.19 -14.11 18.19
CA LEU A 197 -7.81 -13.69 18.43
C LEU A 197 -7.68 -13.06 19.81
N GLU A 198 -6.46 -13.05 20.33
CA GLU A 198 -6.13 -12.27 21.53
C GLU A 198 -6.43 -10.78 21.28
N PRO A 199 -6.88 -10.02 22.30
CA PRO A 199 -7.10 -8.59 22.18
C PRO A 199 -5.88 -7.85 21.62
N GLU A 200 -6.12 -6.86 20.78
CA GLU A 200 -5.04 -6.00 20.27
C GLU A 200 -4.36 -5.26 21.44
N THR A 201 -3.02 -5.21 21.43
CA THR A 201 -2.23 -4.41 22.37
C THR A 201 -1.59 -3.23 21.65
N SER A 202 -1.59 -2.07 22.30
CA SER A 202 -0.84 -0.89 21.86
C SER A 202 0.59 -0.85 22.43
N ILE A 203 0.90 -1.75 23.36
CA ILE A 203 2.21 -1.82 24.04
C ILE A 203 2.86 -3.15 23.66
N TYR A 204 3.98 -3.05 22.94
CA TYR A 204 4.80 -4.20 22.57
C TYR A 204 6.06 -4.25 23.43
N PRO A 205 6.56 -5.45 23.78
CA PRO A 205 7.88 -5.60 24.37
C PRO A 205 8.96 -5.01 23.43
N THR A 206 10.08 -4.57 24.01
CA THR A 206 11.25 -4.16 23.23
C THR A 206 11.78 -5.36 22.42
N PRO A 207 11.90 -5.24 21.09
CA PRO A 207 12.42 -6.33 20.28
C PRO A 207 13.89 -6.64 20.60
N LEU A 208 14.31 -7.89 20.38
CA LEU A 208 15.71 -8.30 20.38
C LEU A 208 16.20 -8.40 18.95
N VAL A 209 17.35 -7.80 18.65
CA VAL A 209 17.98 -7.88 17.33
C VAL A 209 19.21 -8.77 17.37
N THR A 210 19.31 -9.68 16.40
CA THR A 210 20.51 -10.46 16.12
C THR A 210 20.89 -10.32 14.66
N ALA A 211 22.15 -10.55 14.33
CA ALA A 211 22.63 -10.58 12.95
C ALA A 211 23.60 -11.74 12.76
N SER A 212 23.78 -12.19 11.51
CA SER A 212 24.75 -13.21 11.14
C SER A 212 26.19 -12.81 11.48
N SER A 213 26.50 -11.52 11.43
CA SER A 213 27.78 -10.96 11.84
C SER A 213 27.64 -9.47 12.20
N PHE A 214 28.68 -8.91 12.84
CA PHE A 214 28.83 -7.47 12.99
C PHE A 214 30.28 -7.08 13.29
N LEU A 215 30.70 -5.90 12.85
CA LEU A 215 32.00 -5.33 13.20
C LEU A 215 31.98 -4.77 14.63
N LYS A 216 33.14 -4.80 15.31
CA LYS A 216 33.30 -4.25 16.66
C LYS A 216 32.85 -2.79 16.70
N GLY A 217 31.92 -2.47 17.59
CA GLY A 217 31.34 -1.12 17.73
C GLY A 217 30.13 -0.83 16.83
N HIS A 218 29.60 -1.84 16.12
CA HIS A 218 28.41 -1.72 15.27
C HIS A 218 27.38 -2.82 15.59
N ASN A 219 26.91 -2.85 16.84
CA ASN A 219 26.03 -3.90 17.34
C ASN A 219 24.67 -3.92 16.58
N PRO A 220 24.06 -5.11 16.34
CA PRO A 220 22.75 -5.20 15.68
C PRO A 220 21.63 -4.41 16.35
N ASN A 221 21.65 -4.25 17.68
CA ASN A 221 20.61 -3.49 18.39
C ASN A 221 20.59 -1.99 18.05
N PHE A 222 21.64 -1.47 17.40
CA PHE A 222 21.68 -0.08 16.97
C PHE A 222 20.65 0.26 15.90
N ILE A 223 20.12 -0.74 15.18
CA ILE A 223 19.10 -0.46 14.16
C ILE A 223 17.73 -0.10 14.75
N LEU A 224 17.53 -0.22 16.06
CA LEU A 224 16.26 0.08 16.75
C LEU A 224 16.46 1.04 17.95
N ASP A 225 17.62 1.71 18.04
CA ASP A 225 17.95 2.56 19.18
C ASP A 225 17.47 4.01 19.00
N ASN A 226 16.97 4.37 17.81
CA ASN A 226 16.53 5.71 17.42
C ASN A 226 17.63 6.77 17.54
N LEU A 227 18.90 6.39 17.41
CA LEU A 227 20.04 7.30 17.48
C LEU A 227 20.67 7.48 16.09
N PRO A 228 20.65 8.69 15.51
CA PRO A 228 21.12 8.91 14.13
C PRO A 228 22.64 8.77 13.93
N GLN A 229 23.41 8.58 15.00
CA GLN A 229 24.87 8.43 14.99
C GLN A 229 25.35 6.98 15.09
N THR A 230 24.48 6.05 15.47
CA THR A 230 24.78 4.62 15.55
C THR A 230 24.26 3.91 14.31
N PHE A 231 24.85 2.75 13.98
CA PHE A 231 24.39 1.89 12.90
C PHE A 231 25.01 0.50 13.06
N TRP A 232 24.28 -0.53 12.62
CA TRP A 232 24.82 -1.88 12.45
C TRP A 232 25.66 -1.94 11.18
N LYS A 233 26.73 -2.74 11.21
CA LYS A 233 27.62 -2.97 10.08
C LYS A 233 28.10 -4.41 10.09
N SER A 234 27.92 -5.14 8.99
CA SER A 234 28.31 -6.54 8.88
C SER A 234 29.83 -6.72 8.77
N ASP A 235 30.31 -7.89 9.18
CA ASP A 235 31.67 -8.36 8.91
C ASP A 235 31.71 -9.08 7.56
N GLY A 236 31.95 -8.32 6.49
CA GLY A 236 31.94 -8.81 5.12
C GLY A 236 30.61 -8.63 4.38
N VAL A 237 30.61 -9.04 3.11
CA VAL A 237 29.50 -8.89 2.15
C VAL A 237 28.91 -10.20 1.64
N VAL A 238 29.47 -11.36 2.07
CA VAL A 238 28.80 -12.65 1.85
C VAL A 238 27.45 -12.58 2.54
N GLU A 239 26.40 -13.11 1.90
CA GLU A 239 25.01 -13.13 2.38
C GLU A 239 24.87 -12.95 3.89
N GLN A 240 24.23 -11.85 4.30
CA GLN A 240 24.02 -11.50 5.70
C GLN A 240 22.54 -11.56 6.06
N SER A 241 22.24 -11.70 7.34
CA SER A 241 20.87 -11.63 7.83
C SER A 241 20.78 -10.84 9.12
N ILE A 242 19.72 -10.04 9.25
CA ILE A 242 19.27 -9.43 10.49
C ILE A 242 17.97 -10.12 10.89
N ILE A 243 17.85 -10.51 12.16
CA ILE A 243 16.63 -11.07 12.73
C ILE A 243 16.16 -10.19 13.88
N VAL A 244 14.91 -9.75 13.81
CA VAL A 244 14.19 -9.04 14.86
C VAL A 244 13.21 -10.02 15.50
N ASP A 245 13.41 -10.33 16.77
CA ASP A 245 12.47 -11.06 17.62
C ASP A 245 11.62 -10.05 18.40
N PHE A 246 10.34 -9.95 18.05
CA PHE A 246 9.41 -9.00 18.67
C PHE A 246 8.99 -9.42 20.09
N LYS A 247 9.38 -10.61 20.56
CA LYS A 247 9.01 -11.23 21.86
C LYS A 247 7.52 -11.50 22.07
N ALA A 248 6.67 -10.92 21.23
CA ALA A 248 5.25 -11.14 21.14
C ALA A 248 4.84 -11.11 19.66
N ARG A 249 3.65 -11.63 19.37
CA ARG A 249 3.09 -11.48 18.02
C ARG A 249 2.77 -10.00 17.82
N ARG A 250 3.34 -9.41 16.76
CA ARG A 250 3.24 -7.99 16.47
C ARG A 250 2.75 -7.78 15.05
N GLU A 251 1.76 -6.92 14.93
CA GLU A 251 1.29 -6.42 13.66
C GLU A 251 1.94 -5.07 13.33
N PHE A 252 2.29 -4.86 12.06
CA PHE A 252 2.89 -3.64 11.56
C PHE A 252 2.56 -3.46 10.08
N GLY A 253 2.59 -2.22 9.60
CA GLY A 253 2.17 -1.85 8.25
C GLY A 253 3.27 -1.93 7.19
N GLY A 254 4.51 -2.18 7.61
CA GLY A 254 5.67 -2.05 6.73
C GLY A 254 6.93 -1.64 7.47
N LEU A 255 7.97 -1.35 6.70
CA LEU A 255 9.27 -0.91 7.20
C LEU A 255 9.69 0.39 6.50
N LYS A 256 10.34 1.27 7.25
CA LYS A 256 11.29 2.23 6.70
C LYS A 256 12.68 1.78 7.12
N ILE A 257 13.55 1.52 6.16
CA ILE A 257 14.94 1.14 6.39
C ILE A 257 15.80 2.32 6.00
N ASP A 258 16.46 2.93 6.98
CA ASP A 258 17.52 3.91 6.75
C ASP A 258 18.84 3.14 6.67
N TRP A 259 19.48 3.17 5.51
CA TRP A 259 20.76 2.51 5.29
C TRP A 259 21.92 3.36 5.79
N ALA A 260 23.02 2.73 6.19
CA ALA A 260 24.25 3.48 6.43
C ALA A 260 24.80 3.97 5.08
N LYS A 261 25.19 5.25 5.02
CA LYS A 261 25.75 5.87 3.82
C LYS A 261 26.86 5.00 3.21
N ASP A 262 26.78 4.76 1.90
CA ASP A 262 27.70 3.94 1.11
C ASP A 262 27.74 2.42 1.46
N PHE A 263 26.80 1.92 2.28
CA PHE A 263 26.72 0.49 2.67
C PHE A 263 25.29 -0.10 2.56
N PHE A 264 24.41 0.50 1.76
CA PHE A 264 23.05 -0.02 1.56
C PHE A 264 23.04 -1.39 0.85
N ALA A 265 22.01 -2.17 1.10
CA ALA A 265 21.75 -3.37 0.31
C ALA A 265 21.06 -2.98 -1.00
N LYS A 266 21.62 -3.41 -2.13
CA LYS A 266 21.02 -3.34 -3.46
C LYS A 266 19.93 -4.41 -3.63
N ALA A 267 20.16 -5.60 -3.09
CA ALA A 267 19.20 -6.68 -3.13
C ALA A 267 19.00 -7.29 -1.74
N PHE A 268 17.75 -7.50 -1.34
CA PHE A 268 17.40 -8.12 -0.07
C PHE A 268 15.98 -8.71 -0.08
N ASP A 269 15.77 -9.72 0.75
CA ASP A 269 14.47 -10.35 0.95
C ASP A 269 13.99 -10.14 2.39
N ILE A 270 12.68 -10.01 2.58
CA ILE A 270 12.05 -9.92 3.90
C ILE A 270 11.22 -11.16 4.15
N PHE A 271 11.44 -11.77 5.31
CA PHE A 271 10.72 -12.94 5.77
C PHE A 271 10.06 -12.70 7.12
N LEU A 272 8.90 -13.33 7.30
CA LEU A 272 8.17 -13.37 8.57
C LEU A 272 8.13 -14.79 9.12
N SER A 273 8.06 -14.91 10.45
CA SER A 273 7.90 -16.20 11.11
C SER A 273 7.14 -16.08 12.44
N GLU A 274 6.37 -17.12 12.77
CA GLU A 274 5.69 -17.27 14.06
C GLU A 274 6.54 -18.03 15.09
N ASN A 275 7.57 -18.77 14.66
CA ASN A 275 8.36 -19.65 15.52
C ASN A 275 9.88 -19.44 15.44
N GLY A 276 10.38 -18.73 14.43
CA GLY A 276 11.82 -18.51 14.19
C GLY A 276 12.49 -19.60 13.34
N ASP A 277 11.77 -20.68 13.03
CA ASP A 277 12.29 -21.85 12.28
C ASP A 277 11.71 -21.90 10.86
N THR A 278 10.40 -21.72 10.73
CA THR A 278 9.69 -21.71 9.44
C THR A 278 9.50 -20.28 8.99
N TRP A 279 10.03 -19.94 7.81
CA TRP A 279 10.05 -18.57 7.30
C TRP A 279 9.23 -18.45 6.02
N GLU A 280 8.35 -17.46 5.97
CA GLU A 280 7.60 -17.07 4.78
C GLU A 280 8.24 -15.83 4.18
N LYS A 281 8.60 -15.85 2.90
CA LYS A 281 9.08 -14.64 2.20
C LYS A 281 7.88 -13.76 1.87
N VAL A 282 7.87 -12.53 2.38
CA VAL A 282 6.76 -11.58 2.19
C VAL A 282 7.11 -10.41 1.27
N TYR A 283 8.40 -10.15 1.02
CA TYR A 283 8.86 -9.07 0.15
C TYR A 283 10.23 -9.37 -0.43
N SER A 284 10.55 -8.77 -1.58
CA SER A 284 11.84 -8.88 -2.25
C SER A 284 12.16 -7.56 -2.94
N VAL A 285 13.38 -7.07 -2.73
CA VAL A 285 13.96 -5.92 -3.43
C VAL A 285 15.16 -6.41 -4.20
N SER A 286 15.21 -6.12 -5.50
CA SER A 286 16.25 -6.62 -6.41
C SER A 286 17.28 -5.57 -6.83
N SER A 287 16.96 -4.28 -6.76
CA SER A 287 17.80 -3.22 -7.33
C SER A 287 17.66 -1.87 -6.61
N ASN A 288 17.69 -1.85 -5.28
CA ASN A 288 17.73 -0.61 -4.51
C ASN A 288 18.95 0.25 -4.90
N GLN A 289 18.72 1.54 -5.12
CA GLN A 289 19.75 2.54 -5.43
C GLN A 289 19.76 3.70 -4.44
N SER A 290 18.98 3.63 -3.36
CA SER A 290 18.81 4.71 -2.37
C SER A 290 19.27 4.28 -0.98
N ASP A 291 19.63 5.27 -0.16
CA ASP A 291 19.94 5.11 1.26
C ASP A 291 18.69 5.06 2.15
N VAL A 292 17.47 5.13 1.57
CA VAL A 292 16.21 4.87 2.26
C VAL A 292 15.36 3.91 1.44
N SER A 293 14.82 2.87 2.10
CA SER A 293 13.82 1.97 1.50
C SER A 293 12.52 2.01 2.30
N PHE A 294 11.40 2.18 1.61
CA PHE A 294 10.06 2.08 2.17
C PHE A 294 9.41 0.78 1.69
N ILE A 295 9.03 -0.08 2.62
CA ILE A 295 8.46 -1.40 2.34
C ILE A 295 7.01 -1.41 2.80
N ASN A 296 6.08 -1.60 1.88
CA ASN A 296 4.65 -1.67 2.18
C ASN A 296 4.23 -3.11 2.51
N LEU A 297 3.83 -3.38 3.75
CA LEU A 297 3.37 -4.68 4.22
C LEU A 297 2.09 -4.53 5.04
N PRO A 298 0.96 -4.13 4.42
CA PRO A 298 -0.25 -3.74 5.15
C PRO A 298 -0.87 -4.88 5.98
N GLU A 299 -0.55 -6.12 5.63
CA GLU A 299 -1.05 -7.34 6.29
C GLU A 299 0.03 -8.07 7.12
N ALA A 300 1.16 -7.43 7.43
CA ALA A 300 2.25 -8.09 8.16
C ALA A 300 1.95 -8.27 9.65
N GLU A 301 1.99 -9.53 10.09
CA GLU A 301 1.89 -9.92 11.49
C GLU A 301 2.81 -11.12 11.74
N ALA A 302 3.69 -11.02 12.75
CA ALA A 302 4.65 -12.08 13.05
C ALA A 302 5.24 -11.95 14.47
N LYS A 303 5.92 -13.00 14.94
CA LYS A 303 6.81 -12.92 16.12
C LYS A 303 8.25 -12.60 15.74
N TYR A 304 8.66 -12.98 14.54
CA TYR A 304 10.00 -12.74 14.03
C TYR A 304 9.95 -12.13 12.64
N LEU A 305 10.87 -11.20 12.39
CA LEU A 305 11.18 -10.67 11.08
C LEU A 305 12.64 -10.96 10.75
N LYS A 306 12.92 -11.35 9.51
CA LYS A 306 14.27 -11.53 8.99
C LYS A 306 14.45 -10.72 7.72
N ILE A 307 15.51 -9.91 7.70
CA ILE A 307 15.99 -9.25 6.48
C ILE A 307 17.23 -10.00 6.01
N LYS A 308 17.13 -10.62 4.85
CA LYS A 308 18.20 -11.36 4.20
C LYS A 308 18.85 -10.46 3.16
N LEU A 309 20.08 -10.03 3.40
CA LEU A 309 20.83 -9.09 2.58
C LEU A 309 21.68 -9.87 1.58
N LEU A 310 21.46 -9.63 0.29
CA LEU A 310 21.97 -10.46 -0.81
C LEU A 310 23.11 -9.78 -1.57
N GLU A 311 22.96 -8.49 -1.87
CA GLU A 311 23.96 -7.70 -2.60
C GLU A 311 24.12 -6.33 -1.94
N SER A 312 25.36 -5.92 -1.68
CA SER A 312 25.69 -4.59 -1.15
C SER A 312 26.15 -3.65 -2.25
N ASN A 313 25.93 -2.35 -2.08
CA ASN A 313 26.60 -1.33 -2.89
C ASN A 313 28.09 -1.14 -2.53
N SER A 314 28.56 -1.77 -1.45
CA SER A 314 29.94 -1.76 -0.99
C SER A 314 30.60 -3.13 -1.18
N GLU A 315 31.92 -3.16 -1.36
CA GLU A 315 32.69 -4.41 -1.38
C GLU A 315 33.01 -4.95 0.04
N LYS A 316 32.74 -4.17 1.09
CA LYS A 316 33.27 -4.43 2.44
C LYS A 316 32.22 -4.91 3.44
N SER A 317 31.06 -4.29 3.46
CA SER A 317 30.01 -4.57 4.44
C SER A 317 28.64 -4.12 3.94
N PHE A 318 27.59 -4.64 4.55
CA PHE A 318 26.29 -3.99 4.65
C PHE A 318 26.26 -3.07 5.86
N GLY A 319 25.40 -2.05 5.82
CA GLY A 319 25.15 -1.19 6.97
C GLY A 319 23.71 -0.71 7.03
N VAL A 320 23.09 -0.86 8.19
CA VAL A 320 21.73 -0.41 8.48
C VAL A 320 21.81 0.57 9.64
N LYS A 321 21.30 1.77 9.41
CA LYS A 321 21.28 2.84 10.40
C LYS A 321 20.09 2.65 11.35
N GLU A 322 18.89 2.58 10.80
CA GLU A 322 17.65 2.47 11.58
C GLU A 322 16.61 1.66 10.81
N ILE A 323 15.77 0.92 11.52
CA ILE A 323 14.55 0.30 11.00
C ILE A 323 13.37 0.81 11.80
N SER A 324 12.51 1.58 11.15
CA SER A 324 11.22 1.99 11.71
C SER A 324 10.11 1.06 11.23
N PHE A 325 9.29 0.58 12.16
CA PHE A 325 8.09 -0.20 11.84
C PHE A 325 6.90 0.75 11.65
N LEU A 326 6.30 0.73 10.46
CA LEU A 326 5.10 1.51 10.19
C LEU A 326 3.95 0.96 11.04
N SER A 327 3.09 1.84 11.55
CA SER A 327 1.81 1.40 12.11
C SER A 327 0.90 0.88 11.01
N VAL A 328 -0.06 0.03 11.35
CA VAL A 328 -1.07 -0.45 10.39
C VAL A 328 -1.83 0.71 9.73
N LYS A 329 -2.08 1.79 10.48
CA LYS A 329 -2.73 2.99 9.94
C LYS A 329 -1.90 3.65 8.85
N ASN A 330 -0.57 3.64 8.97
CA ASN A 330 0.35 4.26 8.01
C ASN A 330 0.48 3.48 6.70
N SER A 331 -0.20 2.35 6.54
CA SER A 331 -0.17 1.55 5.31
C SER A 331 -1.55 1.02 4.94
N PHE A 332 -2.61 1.47 5.62
CA PHE A 332 -3.95 0.89 5.50
C PHE A 332 -4.46 0.99 4.06
N THR A 333 -4.23 2.13 3.43
CA THR A 333 -4.32 2.31 1.98
C THR A 333 -2.96 2.69 1.41
N LEU A 334 -2.81 2.57 0.09
CA LEU A 334 -1.61 3.04 -0.60
C LEU A 334 -1.42 4.56 -0.47
N ASN A 335 -2.50 5.33 -0.30
CA ASN A 335 -2.41 6.75 0.04
C ASN A 335 -1.81 6.97 1.43
N ASP A 336 -2.20 6.18 2.43
CA ASP A 336 -1.62 6.28 3.79
C ASP A 336 -0.11 5.96 3.79
N PHE A 337 0.27 4.95 3.01
CA PHE A 337 1.68 4.58 2.81
C PHE A 337 2.48 5.72 2.16
N LEU A 338 1.94 6.38 1.14
CA LEU A 338 2.60 7.49 0.48
C LEU A 338 2.61 8.77 1.32
N LEU A 339 1.59 9.02 2.15
CA LEU A 339 1.60 10.06 3.18
C LEU A 339 2.76 9.86 4.15
N TYR A 340 2.90 8.65 4.69
CA TYR A 340 4.03 8.31 5.56
C TYR A 340 5.37 8.45 4.83
N SER A 341 5.47 7.96 3.60
CA SER A 341 6.71 8.03 2.81
C SER A 341 7.11 9.48 2.53
N ALA A 342 6.15 10.34 2.18
CA ALA A 342 6.39 11.76 1.92
C ALA A 342 6.85 12.51 3.17
N GLN A 343 6.19 12.31 4.31
CA GLN A 343 6.56 12.93 5.59
C GLN A 343 7.97 12.51 6.07
N ASN A 344 8.45 11.34 5.62
CA ASN A 344 9.76 10.80 5.94
C ASN A 344 10.77 10.93 4.79
N SER A 345 10.47 11.77 3.79
CA SER A 345 11.33 12.06 2.64
C SER A 345 11.67 13.55 2.57
N SER A 346 12.66 13.89 1.73
CA SER A 346 12.97 15.30 1.47
C SER A 346 11.77 16.01 0.85
N ARG A 347 11.51 17.24 1.31
CA ARG A 347 10.48 18.10 0.72
C ARG A 347 10.68 18.23 -0.80
N GLY A 348 9.58 18.16 -1.55
CA GLY A 348 9.60 18.18 -3.01
C GLY A 348 9.75 16.82 -3.70
N ASN A 349 9.94 15.72 -2.95
CA ASN A 349 10.01 14.36 -3.51
C ASN A 349 8.65 13.77 -3.89
N TYR A 350 7.59 14.31 -3.30
CA TYR A 350 6.19 13.93 -3.50
C TYR A 350 5.37 15.21 -3.73
N PRO A 351 4.20 15.11 -4.38
CA PRO A 351 3.25 16.21 -4.46
C PRO A 351 2.93 16.80 -3.08
N ARG A 352 2.77 18.13 -3.00
CA ARG A 352 2.57 18.86 -1.74
C ARG A 352 1.43 18.32 -0.87
N TYR A 353 0.38 17.78 -1.48
CA TYR A 353 -0.77 17.26 -0.75
C TYR A 353 -0.48 15.98 0.04
N PHE A 354 0.64 15.28 -0.22
CA PHE A 354 1.12 14.22 0.66
C PHE A 354 1.89 14.74 1.89
N LEU A 355 2.12 16.05 1.96
CA LEU A 355 2.69 16.76 3.12
C LEU A 355 1.64 17.62 3.82
N ASP A 356 0.36 17.24 3.70
CA ASP A 356 -0.78 17.95 4.28
C ASP A 356 -0.94 19.41 3.81
N GLU A 357 -0.40 19.75 2.64
CA GLU A 357 -0.57 21.06 2.00
C GLU A 357 -1.60 21.01 0.89
N ALA A 358 -2.59 21.90 0.97
CA ALA A 358 -3.61 21.99 -0.06
C ALA A 358 -3.00 22.23 -1.45
N SER A 359 -3.52 21.51 -2.45
CA SER A 359 -3.19 21.70 -3.86
C SER A 359 -4.44 22.12 -4.62
N TYR A 360 -4.40 23.31 -5.25
CA TYR A 360 -5.45 23.75 -6.16
C TYR A 360 -5.21 23.22 -7.57
N TRP A 361 -6.29 22.93 -8.30
CA TRP A 361 -6.23 22.40 -9.66
C TRP A 361 -7.43 22.85 -10.50
N THR A 362 -7.27 22.75 -11.83
CA THR A 362 -8.33 23.01 -12.80
C THR A 362 -8.32 21.95 -13.90
N VAL A 363 -9.42 21.87 -14.66
CA VAL A 363 -9.63 20.90 -15.74
C VAL A 363 -9.12 21.46 -17.08
N SER A 364 -8.55 20.58 -17.91
CA SER A 364 -8.28 20.81 -19.33
C SER A 364 -8.91 19.69 -20.14
N GLY A 365 -9.82 20.02 -21.06
CA GLY A 365 -10.62 19.03 -21.77
C GLY A 365 -11.40 19.62 -22.94
N VAL A 366 -11.82 18.75 -23.87
CA VAL A 366 -12.77 19.11 -24.92
C VAL A 366 -14.18 19.05 -24.32
N ASN A 367 -15.02 20.03 -24.64
CA ASN A 367 -16.38 20.07 -24.12
C ASN A 367 -17.17 18.79 -24.48
N ASN A 368 -17.87 18.19 -23.51
CA ASN A 368 -18.59 16.91 -23.59
C ASN A 368 -17.72 15.67 -23.85
N ASP A 369 -16.41 15.76 -23.68
CA ASP A 369 -15.54 14.58 -23.71
C ASP A 369 -15.61 13.82 -22.38
N ILE A 370 -15.57 12.48 -22.44
CA ILE A 370 -15.42 11.63 -21.26
C ILE A 370 -13.98 11.65 -20.74
N LYS A 371 -13.02 12.08 -21.56
CA LYS A 371 -11.61 12.23 -21.19
C LYS A 371 -11.34 13.67 -20.76
N GLU A 372 -10.71 13.81 -19.60
CA GLU A 372 -10.31 15.09 -19.05
C GLU A 372 -8.92 14.97 -18.42
N ALA A 373 -8.14 16.05 -18.51
CA ALA A 373 -6.88 16.19 -17.83
C ALA A 373 -7.01 17.21 -16.71
N LEU A 374 -6.17 17.11 -15.68
CA LEU A 374 -6.09 18.10 -14.61
C LEU A 374 -4.70 18.72 -14.60
N ILE A 375 -4.63 20.01 -14.29
CA ILE A 375 -3.37 20.71 -14.00
C ILE A 375 -3.47 21.39 -12.64
N ASN A 376 -2.46 21.19 -11.79
CA ASN A 376 -2.41 21.83 -10.48
C ASN A 376 -1.62 23.14 -10.49
N GLU A 377 -1.64 23.86 -9.37
CA GLU A 377 -0.92 25.12 -9.16
C GLU A 377 0.61 25.00 -9.28
N ASP A 378 1.15 23.79 -9.18
CA ASP A 378 2.57 23.50 -9.38
C ASP A 378 2.89 23.15 -10.83
N GLY A 379 1.90 22.98 -11.70
CA GLY A 379 2.11 22.59 -13.09
C GLY A 379 2.33 21.08 -13.28
N ILE A 380 1.98 20.27 -12.28
CA ILE A 380 1.79 18.82 -12.44
C ILE A 380 0.52 18.60 -13.26
N ILE A 381 0.56 17.68 -14.21
CA ILE A 381 -0.55 17.43 -15.14
C ILE A 381 -0.95 15.95 -15.11
N GLU A 382 -2.14 15.66 -14.59
CA GLU A 382 -2.78 14.34 -14.69
C GLU A 382 -3.37 14.16 -16.07
N VAL A 383 -2.98 13.08 -16.75
CA VAL A 383 -3.21 12.95 -18.20
C VAL A 383 -4.59 12.42 -18.58
N ASP A 384 -5.26 11.78 -17.63
CA ASP A 384 -6.63 11.25 -17.74
C ASP A 384 -7.16 10.98 -16.33
N LYS A 385 -8.47 10.81 -16.18
CA LYS A 385 -9.11 10.52 -14.90
C LYS A 385 -8.48 9.33 -14.18
N ALA A 386 -8.10 9.54 -12.91
CA ALA A 386 -7.52 8.52 -12.04
C ALA A 386 -6.24 7.89 -12.59
N SER A 387 -5.47 8.68 -13.34
CA SER A 387 -4.27 8.24 -14.04
C SER A 387 -3.00 8.87 -13.46
N PHE A 388 -1.86 8.48 -14.03
CA PHE A 388 -0.57 9.06 -13.74
C PHE A 388 -0.51 10.56 -14.11
N SER A 389 0.48 11.24 -13.57
CA SER A 389 0.78 12.63 -13.92
C SER A 389 2.16 12.79 -14.54
N ILE A 390 2.31 13.89 -15.27
CA ILE A 390 3.58 14.41 -15.74
C ILE A 390 3.97 15.58 -14.83
N GLU A 391 5.09 15.44 -14.12
CA GLU A 391 5.62 16.40 -13.16
C GLU A 391 6.93 17.02 -13.68
N PRO A 392 7.02 18.36 -13.82
CA PRO A 392 8.24 19.01 -14.27
C PRO A 392 9.26 19.16 -13.12
N MET A 393 10.55 19.05 -13.45
CA MET A 393 11.66 19.46 -12.59
C MET A 393 12.75 20.11 -13.43
N LEU A 394 13.49 21.06 -12.87
CA LEU A 394 14.50 21.83 -13.60
C LEU A 394 15.83 21.81 -12.87
N THR A 395 16.92 21.47 -13.53
CA THR A 395 18.26 21.72 -12.97
C THR A 395 18.84 22.99 -13.54
N VAL A 396 19.30 23.90 -12.68
CA VAL A 396 20.06 25.09 -13.07
C VAL A 396 21.36 25.07 -12.28
N ASN A 397 22.52 25.10 -12.96
CA ASN A 397 23.84 25.04 -12.30
C ASN A 397 23.96 23.85 -11.31
N ALA A 398 23.55 22.65 -11.74
CA ALA A 398 23.54 21.41 -10.95
C ALA A 398 22.61 21.39 -9.70
N LYS A 399 21.85 22.46 -9.43
CA LYS A 399 20.82 22.48 -8.39
C LYS A 399 19.47 22.09 -8.98
N LEU A 400 18.79 21.11 -8.37
CA LEU A 400 17.45 20.68 -8.77
C LEU A 400 16.38 21.62 -8.17
N PHE A 401 15.47 22.06 -9.04
CA PHE A 401 14.28 22.83 -8.74
C PHE A 401 13.02 22.01 -9.02
N ASN A 402 12.10 22.06 -8.06
CA ASN A 402 10.78 21.45 -8.11
C ASN A 402 9.78 22.40 -7.42
N TRP A 403 8.52 21.97 -7.26
CA TRP A 403 7.48 22.80 -6.65
C TRP A 403 7.85 23.41 -5.30
N SER A 404 8.72 22.76 -4.51
CA SER A 404 9.04 23.17 -3.14
C SER A 404 10.04 24.33 -3.02
N ASN A 405 10.75 24.66 -4.11
CA ASN A 405 11.84 25.65 -4.09
C ASN A 405 11.82 26.60 -5.30
N VAL A 406 10.66 26.73 -5.95
CA VAL A 406 10.38 27.70 -7.02
C VAL A 406 9.34 28.70 -6.56
N GLN A 407 9.31 29.87 -7.19
CA GLN A 407 8.14 30.75 -7.11
C GLN A 407 7.21 30.44 -8.29
N SER A 408 6.00 29.94 -8.01
CA SER A 408 5.00 29.64 -9.04
C SER A 408 3.94 30.74 -9.16
N ILE A 409 3.50 31.02 -10.39
CA ILE A 409 2.40 31.96 -10.71
C ILE A 409 1.48 31.29 -11.72
N GLN A 410 0.20 31.20 -11.38
CA GLN A 410 -0.85 30.63 -12.21
C GLN A 410 -1.56 31.73 -13.00
N SER A 411 -1.87 31.47 -14.26
CA SER A 411 -2.66 32.37 -15.11
C SER A 411 -3.41 31.58 -16.17
N LEU A 412 -4.32 32.27 -16.87
CA LEU A 412 -4.83 31.81 -18.15
C LEU A 412 -3.96 32.37 -19.28
N GLU A 413 -3.93 31.71 -20.43
CA GLU A 413 -3.28 32.24 -21.63
C GLU A 413 -3.92 33.59 -22.01
N GLU A 414 -3.10 34.60 -22.28
CA GLU A 414 -3.53 35.99 -22.49
C GLU A 414 -4.40 36.56 -21.35
N ASN A 415 -4.40 35.92 -20.17
CA ASN A 415 -5.25 36.21 -19.01
C ASN A 415 -6.76 35.97 -19.20
N TYR A 416 -7.19 35.33 -20.29
CA TYR A 416 -8.62 35.04 -20.51
C TYR A 416 -8.92 33.78 -21.30
N LEU A 417 -7.99 33.28 -22.13
CA LEU A 417 -8.21 32.07 -22.91
C LEU A 417 -8.23 30.87 -21.96
N PRO A 418 -9.11 29.87 -22.15
CA PRO A 418 -9.26 28.72 -21.25
C PRO A 418 -8.12 27.69 -21.40
N ILE A 419 -6.88 28.18 -21.39
CA ILE A 419 -5.64 27.43 -21.46
C ILE A 419 -4.89 27.76 -20.17
N PRO A 420 -4.92 26.87 -19.16
CA PRO A 420 -4.22 27.08 -17.91
C PRO A 420 -2.70 27.10 -18.12
N LYS A 421 -2.04 28.04 -17.43
CA LYS A 421 -0.60 28.25 -17.45
C LYS A 421 -0.05 28.32 -16.04
N VAL A 422 1.08 27.68 -15.80
CA VAL A 422 1.88 27.82 -14.57
C VAL A 422 3.27 28.31 -14.96
N ASN A 423 3.77 29.35 -14.29
CA ASN A 423 5.11 29.89 -14.51
C ASN A 423 5.95 29.69 -13.26
N TRP A 424 7.06 28.97 -13.38
CA TRP A 424 8.06 28.88 -12.32
C TRP A 424 9.16 29.91 -12.56
N ASN A 425 9.63 30.55 -11.50
CA ASN A 425 10.83 31.38 -11.50
C ASN A 425 11.87 30.80 -10.53
N CYS A 426 13.08 30.57 -11.02
CA CYS A 426 14.21 30.08 -10.22
C CYS A 426 15.56 30.47 -10.85
N GLU A 427 16.48 31.05 -10.09
CA GLU A 427 17.87 31.37 -10.52
C GLU A 427 17.98 32.15 -11.85
N GLY A 428 17.03 33.05 -12.11
CA GLY A 428 16.97 33.82 -13.37
C GLY A 428 16.45 33.02 -14.57
N MET A 429 16.00 31.78 -14.37
CA MET A 429 15.27 30.98 -15.35
C MET A 429 13.77 31.08 -15.11
N ASN A 430 13.01 31.13 -16.20
CA ASN A 430 11.55 30.99 -16.19
C ASN A 430 11.16 29.69 -16.93
N LEU A 431 10.32 28.87 -16.30
CA LEU A 431 9.69 27.71 -16.93
C LEU A 431 8.18 27.96 -17.02
N ALA A 432 7.67 28.11 -18.24
CA ALA A 432 6.25 28.22 -18.52
C ALA A 432 5.67 26.85 -18.92
N ILE A 433 4.66 26.41 -18.18
CA ILE A 433 3.97 25.13 -18.35
C ILE A 433 2.54 25.43 -18.82
N LYS A 434 2.10 24.82 -19.92
CA LYS A 434 0.74 24.95 -20.47
C LYS A 434 0.15 23.59 -20.78
N ALA A 435 -1.13 23.42 -20.49
CA ALA A 435 -1.92 22.27 -20.88
C ALA A 435 -3.14 22.71 -21.69
N PHE A 436 -3.34 22.12 -22.87
CA PHE A 436 -4.53 22.35 -23.68
C PHE A 436 -4.91 21.09 -24.45
N THR A 437 -6.19 20.97 -24.81
CA THR A 437 -6.72 19.82 -25.54
C THR A 437 -7.28 20.25 -26.89
N ASN A 438 -7.16 19.39 -27.90
CA ASN A 438 -7.74 19.61 -29.23
C ASN A 438 -8.28 18.29 -29.81
N GLY A 439 -9.24 18.37 -30.73
CA GLY A 439 -9.90 17.23 -31.37
C GLY A 439 -11.41 17.21 -31.11
N GLU A 440 -12.06 16.12 -31.54
CA GLU A 440 -13.49 15.90 -31.35
C GLU A 440 -13.75 15.03 -30.12
N ALA A 441 -14.69 15.49 -29.28
CA ALA A 441 -15.09 14.80 -28.06
C ALA A 441 -15.44 13.34 -28.31
N ASN A 442 -14.94 12.43 -27.46
CA ASN A 442 -15.22 10.99 -27.50
C ASN A 442 -14.78 10.27 -28.79
N LYS A 443 -13.96 10.92 -29.64
CA LYS A 443 -13.43 10.30 -30.87
C LYS A 443 -11.91 10.35 -30.95
N ASN A 444 -11.33 11.55 -30.92
CA ASN A 444 -9.91 11.74 -31.21
C ASN A 444 -9.28 12.94 -30.49
N SER A 445 -9.83 13.32 -29.33
CA SER A 445 -9.23 14.35 -28.49
C SER A 445 -7.82 13.95 -28.03
N ILE A 446 -6.92 14.94 -28.02
CA ILE A 446 -5.52 14.82 -27.63
C ILE A 446 -5.19 15.94 -26.65
N LEU A 447 -4.52 15.58 -25.55
CA LEU A 447 -3.90 16.50 -24.61
C LEU A 447 -2.51 16.90 -25.10
N TYR A 448 -2.26 18.21 -25.19
CA TYR A 448 -0.98 18.81 -25.56
C TYR A 448 -0.38 19.52 -24.36
N LEU A 449 0.87 19.19 -24.06
CA LEU A 449 1.65 19.83 -23.00
C LEU A 449 2.77 20.64 -23.64
N LYS A 450 2.90 21.91 -23.25
CA LYS A 450 3.98 22.78 -23.71
C LYS A 450 4.76 23.29 -22.52
N TYR A 451 6.07 23.03 -22.54
CA TYR A 451 7.05 23.55 -21.61
C TYR A 451 7.95 24.52 -22.38
N THR A 452 8.10 25.74 -21.90
CA THR A 452 8.97 26.75 -22.51
C THR A 452 9.92 27.28 -21.46
N LEU A 453 11.22 27.15 -21.73
CA LEU A 453 12.28 27.67 -20.86
C LEU A 453 12.79 28.98 -21.42
N THR A 454 12.89 30.01 -20.57
CA THR A 454 13.48 31.30 -20.93
C THR A 454 14.57 31.67 -19.93
N ASN A 455 15.73 32.10 -20.44
CA ASN A 455 16.79 32.65 -19.61
C ASN A 455 16.61 34.16 -19.45
N ASN A 456 16.15 34.58 -18.29
CA ASN A 456 15.96 35.99 -17.91
C ASN A 456 17.18 36.55 -17.16
N SER A 457 18.29 35.82 -17.07
CA SER A 457 19.53 36.28 -16.45
C SER A 457 20.47 36.93 -17.47
N SER A 458 21.42 37.73 -16.98
CA SER A 458 22.47 38.37 -17.80
C SER A 458 23.64 37.45 -18.17
N SER A 459 23.48 36.13 -17.99
CA SER A 459 24.53 35.15 -18.21
C SER A 459 23.96 33.91 -18.88
N GLN A 460 24.77 33.20 -19.66
CA GLN A 460 24.38 31.91 -20.22
C GLN A 460 24.05 30.91 -19.11
N LYS A 461 22.98 30.13 -19.29
CA LYS A 461 22.51 29.12 -18.35
C LYS A 461 22.34 27.78 -19.06
N ASN A 462 22.90 26.74 -18.47
CA ASN A 462 22.71 25.37 -18.90
C ASN A 462 22.09 24.52 -17.79
N GLY A 463 21.54 23.39 -18.20
CA GLY A 463 20.89 22.46 -17.30
C GLY A 463 19.97 21.50 -18.02
N ASN A 464 19.04 20.94 -17.25
CA ASN A 464 18.12 19.92 -17.74
C ASN A 464 16.69 20.21 -17.28
N LEU A 465 15.74 20.14 -18.19
CA LEU A 465 14.33 19.93 -17.86
C LEU A 465 14.09 18.42 -17.77
N PHE A 466 13.58 17.98 -16.64
CA PHE A 466 13.07 16.64 -16.44
C PHE A 466 11.55 16.66 -16.46
N LEU A 467 10.94 15.76 -17.23
CA LEU A 467 9.50 15.50 -17.18
C LEU A 467 9.30 14.10 -16.64
N LEU A 468 8.89 14.03 -15.37
CA LEU A 468 8.71 12.77 -14.65
C LEU A 468 7.30 12.24 -14.92
N ILE A 469 7.18 10.95 -15.22
CA ILE A 469 5.93 10.20 -15.27
C ILE A 469 5.78 9.54 -13.90
N ARG A 470 4.78 9.96 -13.12
CA ARG A 470 4.65 9.58 -11.71
C ARG A 470 3.29 8.96 -11.39
N PRO A 471 3.24 7.98 -10.47
CA PRO A 471 2.01 7.28 -10.08
C PRO A 471 1.16 8.13 -9.12
N PHE A 472 1.05 9.44 -9.37
CA PHE A 472 0.31 10.38 -8.56
C PHE A 472 -0.71 11.11 -9.42
N GLN A 473 -1.92 11.24 -8.88
CA GLN A 473 -2.98 12.04 -9.46
C GLN A 473 -2.73 13.52 -9.13
N VAL A 474 -3.31 14.42 -9.93
CA VAL A 474 -3.46 15.83 -9.56
C VAL A 474 -4.62 15.97 -8.58
N ASN A 475 -5.69 15.19 -8.76
CA ASN A 475 -6.78 15.14 -7.78
C ASN A 475 -6.25 14.56 -6.44
N PRO A 476 -6.26 15.32 -5.33
CA PRO A 476 -5.67 14.89 -4.08
C PRO A 476 -6.52 13.82 -3.37
N HIS A 477 -5.89 13.07 -2.47
CA HIS A 477 -6.53 11.97 -1.74
C HIS A 477 -7.75 12.39 -0.89
N TYR A 478 -7.82 13.66 -0.46
CA TYR A 478 -8.90 14.19 0.37
C TYR A 478 -10.10 14.74 -0.42
N GLN A 479 -10.01 14.86 -1.76
CA GLN A 479 -11.07 15.46 -2.58
C GLN A 479 -11.79 14.40 -3.40
N PHE A 480 -12.83 13.80 -2.80
CA PHE A 480 -13.62 12.77 -3.48
C PHE A 480 -15.08 12.72 -3.03
N LEU A 481 -15.95 12.28 -3.94
CA LEU A 481 -17.29 11.82 -3.62
C LEU A 481 -17.32 10.29 -3.49
N ASN A 482 -16.77 9.57 -4.49
CA ASN A 482 -16.86 8.11 -4.57
C ASN A 482 -15.52 7.39 -4.73
N LEU A 483 -14.57 7.98 -5.46
CA LEU A 483 -13.24 7.44 -5.74
C LEU A 483 -12.19 8.40 -5.20
N ALA A 484 -11.36 7.94 -4.26
CA ALA A 484 -10.28 8.74 -3.70
C ALA A 484 -9.20 9.00 -4.77
N GLY A 485 -8.70 10.23 -4.81
CA GLY A 485 -7.53 10.61 -5.60
C GLY A 485 -6.21 10.24 -4.91
N GLY A 486 -5.14 10.95 -5.23
CA GLY A 486 -3.81 10.80 -4.62
C GLY A 486 -2.91 9.86 -5.41
N VAL A 487 -3.03 8.56 -5.20
CA VAL A 487 -2.22 7.55 -5.91
C VAL A 487 -2.91 7.03 -7.16
N ALA A 488 -2.14 6.86 -8.24
CA ALA A 488 -2.53 6.15 -9.45
C ALA A 488 -1.72 4.85 -9.57
N LYS A 489 -2.18 3.90 -10.40
CA LYS A 489 -1.47 2.64 -10.63
C LYS A 489 -0.60 2.73 -11.89
N ILE A 490 0.71 2.57 -11.73
CA ILE A 490 1.62 2.33 -12.85
C ILE A 490 2.35 1.01 -12.62
N ASN A 491 1.89 -0.03 -13.29
CA ASN A 491 2.51 -1.34 -13.28
C ASN A 491 3.70 -1.40 -14.24
N SER A 492 3.59 -0.79 -15.42
CA SER A 492 4.66 -0.86 -16.42
C SER A 492 4.85 0.47 -17.14
N ILE A 493 6.11 0.75 -17.49
CA ILE A 493 6.49 1.85 -18.38
C ILE A 493 7.51 1.29 -19.37
N GLY A 494 7.40 1.63 -20.65
CA GLY A 494 8.37 1.22 -21.67
C GLY A 494 8.52 2.23 -22.80
N GLU A 495 9.74 2.42 -23.29
CA GLU A 495 10.03 3.22 -24.48
C GLU A 495 10.16 2.34 -25.73
N ASN A 496 9.47 2.73 -26.80
CA ASN A 496 9.61 2.10 -28.10
C ASN A 496 9.50 3.14 -29.22
N ASN A 497 10.57 3.31 -29.99
CA ASN A 497 10.65 4.22 -31.14
C ASN A 497 10.24 5.66 -30.82
N GLY A 498 10.71 6.19 -29.70
CA GLY A 498 10.42 7.56 -29.25
C GLY A 498 9.05 7.74 -28.60
N LYS A 499 8.26 6.67 -28.44
CA LYS A 499 6.95 6.69 -27.76
C LYS A 499 7.09 6.04 -26.40
N ILE A 500 6.45 6.61 -25.39
CA ILE A 500 6.43 6.06 -24.04
C ILE A 500 5.07 5.43 -23.78
N TYR A 501 5.07 4.14 -23.46
CA TYR A 501 3.89 3.34 -23.15
C TYR A 501 3.79 3.18 -21.63
N ILE A 502 2.60 3.40 -21.08
CA ILE A 502 2.28 3.25 -19.66
C ILE A 502 1.15 2.23 -19.54
N ASN A 503 1.40 1.15 -18.79
CA ASN A 503 0.53 -0.01 -18.64
C ASN A 503 0.07 -0.62 -19.99
N ASP A 504 0.86 -0.46 -21.05
CA ASP A 504 0.51 -0.83 -22.44
C ASP A 504 -0.79 -0.20 -23.01
N GLU A 505 -1.42 0.72 -22.27
CA GLU A 505 -2.71 1.33 -22.60
C GLU A 505 -2.59 2.80 -23.01
N LYS A 506 -1.78 3.56 -22.27
CA LYS A 506 -1.60 5.01 -22.48
C LYS A 506 -0.27 5.29 -23.14
N VAL A 507 -0.28 6.21 -24.11
CA VAL A 507 0.92 6.58 -24.86
C VAL A 507 1.21 8.06 -24.69
N VAL A 508 2.42 8.39 -24.22
CA VAL A 508 2.98 9.74 -24.25
C VAL A 508 3.85 9.87 -25.50
N LEU A 509 3.62 10.94 -26.27
CA LEU A 509 4.30 11.23 -27.52
C LEU A 509 5.14 12.51 -27.39
N PRO A 510 6.45 12.41 -27.09
CA PRO A 510 7.37 13.53 -27.17
C PRO A 510 7.40 14.14 -28.59
N ILE A 511 6.93 15.38 -28.72
CA ILE A 511 6.99 16.13 -30.00
C ILE A 511 8.39 16.68 -30.23
N THR A 512 8.99 17.26 -29.19
CA THR A 512 10.41 17.64 -29.18
C THR A 512 11.23 16.43 -28.78
N ALA A 513 12.34 16.18 -29.50
CA ALA A 513 13.27 15.11 -29.16
C ALA A 513 13.85 15.31 -27.76
N TYR A 514 13.77 14.26 -26.94
CA TYR A 514 14.43 14.21 -25.63
C TYR A 514 15.86 13.69 -25.78
N ASN A 515 16.74 14.04 -24.85
CA ASN A 515 18.13 13.59 -24.82
C ASN A 515 18.26 12.19 -24.23
N SER A 516 17.48 11.88 -23.19
CA SER A 516 17.50 10.57 -22.53
C SER A 516 16.15 10.24 -21.92
N PHE A 517 15.87 8.94 -21.79
CA PHE A 517 14.70 8.41 -21.11
C PHE A 517 15.15 7.32 -20.13
N GLY A 518 14.55 7.33 -18.94
CA GLY A 518 14.84 6.38 -17.88
C GLY A 518 13.57 5.95 -17.16
N THR A 519 13.59 4.77 -16.56
CA THR A 519 12.52 4.18 -15.77
C THR A 519 13.09 3.58 -14.49
N SER A 520 12.26 3.52 -13.45
CA SER A 520 12.62 3.04 -12.11
C SER A 520 11.40 2.38 -11.48
N ALA A 521 11.60 1.20 -10.86
CA ALA A 521 10.60 0.67 -9.93
C ALA A 521 10.65 1.47 -8.62
N PHE A 522 9.59 1.40 -7.82
CA PHE A 522 9.53 2.07 -6.52
C PHE A 522 10.64 1.64 -5.57
N ASP A 523 10.96 0.34 -5.55
CA ASP A 523 11.99 -0.24 -4.69
C ASP A 523 13.43 0.11 -5.11
N GLU A 524 13.63 0.72 -6.29
CA GLU A 524 14.94 1.25 -6.69
C GLU A 524 15.26 2.57 -5.98
N GLY A 525 14.29 3.20 -5.33
CA GLY A 525 14.43 4.46 -4.61
C GLY A 525 13.57 5.59 -5.18
N ASN A 526 13.50 6.72 -4.47
CA ASN A 526 12.75 7.87 -4.95
C ASN A 526 13.48 8.53 -6.12
N ILE A 527 12.85 8.52 -7.31
CA ILE A 527 13.43 9.08 -8.54
C ILE A 527 13.88 10.54 -8.40
N VAL A 528 13.25 11.34 -7.52
CA VAL A 528 13.64 12.74 -7.29
C VAL A 528 14.98 12.82 -6.55
N ASP A 529 15.20 11.95 -5.56
CA ASP A 529 16.50 11.89 -4.86
C ASP A 529 17.59 11.37 -5.79
N LEU A 530 17.29 10.34 -6.59
CA LEU A 530 18.23 9.85 -7.60
C LEU A 530 18.66 10.98 -8.56
N LEU A 531 17.71 11.80 -9.04
CA LEU A 531 18.02 12.96 -9.88
C LEU A 531 18.83 14.05 -9.13
N LYS A 532 18.55 14.31 -7.85
CA LYS A 532 19.34 15.25 -7.02
C LYS A 532 20.80 14.79 -6.87
N GLU A 533 21.02 13.49 -6.82
CA GLU A 533 22.34 12.86 -6.71
C GLU A 533 23.03 12.68 -8.07
N ASN A 534 22.43 13.16 -9.17
CA ASN A 534 22.86 12.94 -10.55
C ASN A 534 22.92 11.46 -10.95
N ASN A 535 22.14 10.60 -10.28
CA ASN A 535 21.93 9.21 -10.64
C ASN A 535 20.69 9.08 -11.54
N PHE A 536 20.87 9.26 -12.85
CA PHE A 536 19.77 9.12 -13.81
C PHE A 536 19.43 7.63 -14.05
N PRO A 537 18.15 7.22 -13.98
CA PRO A 537 17.76 5.83 -14.25
C PRO A 537 18.12 5.39 -15.68
N GLN A 538 18.77 4.23 -15.82
CA GLN A 538 19.29 3.78 -17.12
C GLN A 538 18.34 2.83 -17.87
N ASN A 539 17.41 2.19 -17.16
CA ASN A 539 16.47 1.25 -17.76
C ASN A 539 15.46 1.98 -18.66
N LYS A 540 15.21 1.46 -19.85
CA LYS A 540 14.20 1.99 -20.79
C LYS A 540 12.81 1.40 -20.60
N ALA A 541 12.69 0.37 -19.78
CA ALA A 541 11.42 -0.23 -19.43
C ALA A 541 11.49 -0.78 -18.01
N VAL A 542 10.34 -0.79 -17.34
CA VAL A 542 10.18 -1.35 -16.00
C VAL A 542 8.82 -2.01 -15.86
N VAL A 543 8.78 -3.08 -15.08
CA VAL A 543 7.56 -3.66 -14.52
C VAL A 543 7.70 -3.60 -13.00
N ASP A 544 6.78 -2.93 -12.32
CA ASP A 544 6.78 -2.72 -10.89
C ASP A 544 5.57 -3.42 -10.24
N PRO A 545 5.78 -4.53 -9.51
CA PRO A 545 4.73 -5.23 -8.77
C PRO A 545 4.02 -4.37 -7.72
N THR A 546 4.65 -3.28 -7.26
CA THR A 546 4.03 -2.35 -6.30
C THR A 546 3.03 -1.39 -6.96
N ASN A 547 2.97 -1.37 -8.30
CA ASN A 547 2.19 -0.43 -9.12
C ASN A 547 2.57 1.05 -8.93
N LEU A 548 3.82 1.31 -8.54
CA LEU A 548 4.35 2.66 -8.30
C LEU A 548 5.55 2.99 -9.21
N ALA A 549 5.63 2.38 -10.39
CA ALA A 549 6.70 2.65 -11.35
C ALA A 549 6.77 4.14 -11.69
N SER A 550 7.98 4.64 -11.95
CA SER A 550 8.22 6.01 -12.40
C SER A 550 9.07 6.03 -13.67
N GLY A 551 8.85 7.06 -14.50
CA GLY A 551 9.64 7.32 -15.70
C GLY A 551 10.14 8.75 -15.71
N VAL A 552 11.16 9.04 -16.52
CA VAL A 552 11.68 10.41 -16.67
C VAL A 552 12.21 10.64 -18.09
N LEU A 553 11.76 11.73 -18.71
CA LEU A 553 12.33 12.28 -19.93
C LEU A 553 13.29 13.41 -19.55
N LYS A 554 14.51 13.41 -20.10
CA LYS A 554 15.52 14.45 -19.92
C LYS A 554 15.67 15.29 -21.18
N TYR A 555 15.56 16.62 -21.04
CA TYR A 555 15.82 17.60 -22.08
C TYR A 555 16.94 18.53 -21.65
N GLU A 556 18.08 18.47 -22.32
CA GLU A 556 19.21 19.35 -22.09
C GLU A 556 18.95 20.72 -22.73
N TYR A 557 19.36 21.77 -22.04
CA TYR A 557 19.32 23.13 -22.56
C TYR A 557 20.61 23.87 -22.27
N ASP A 558 20.91 24.81 -23.16
CA ASP A 558 21.98 25.79 -23.01
C ASP A 558 21.48 27.07 -23.67
N LEU A 559 21.10 28.06 -22.84
CA LEU A 559 20.39 29.27 -23.26
C LEU A 559 21.22 30.51 -22.96
N LYS A 560 21.40 31.36 -23.98
CA LYS A 560 21.98 32.70 -23.82
C LYS A 560 21.01 33.64 -23.11
N GLU A 561 21.49 34.82 -22.72
CA GLU A 561 20.64 35.88 -22.18
C GLU A 561 19.48 36.18 -23.13
N GLY A 562 18.25 36.15 -22.59
CA GLY A 562 17.01 36.41 -23.33
C GLY A 562 16.55 35.28 -24.26
N GLU A 563 17.30 34.18 -24.38
CA GLU A 563 16.93 33.06 -25.25
C GLU A 563 15.83 32.21 -24.61
N ALA A 564 14.95 31.67 -25.47
CA ALA A 564 13.90 30.74 -25.09
C ALA A 564 13.92 29.47 -25.94
N LYS A 565 13.56 28.34 -25.34
CA LYS A 565 13.47 27.02 -25.98
C LYS A 565 12.13 26.35 -25.69
#